data_AF-A0A2E2M8H6-F1
#
_entry.id   AF-A0A2E2M8H6-F1
#
_cell.length_a   1.000
_cell.length_b   1.000
_cell.length_c   1.000
_cell.angle_alpha   90.00
_cell.angle_beta   90.00
_cell.angle_gamma   90.00
#
_symmetry.space_group_name_H-M   'P 1'
#
loop_
_entity.id
_entity.type
_entity.pdbx_description
1 polymer ?
#
loop_
_entity_poly.entity_id
_entity_poly.type
_entity_poly.pdbx_seq_one_letter_code
_entity_poly.pdbx_strand_id
1 'polypeptide(L)'
;QAFAEPSRDMPFLTGPGAVVPKDEFHTVLDPEEPFELFSAVKRPVNLTAHAIGLHVSRLVEDGGTLQIGIGAIGDSVAHALLLRHHGKIGAIQTDCPFPVPQGHAGRFETGLHGVTEMLVGGLLKLFQEGVVKREFEGRAIYAGFFVETRDFYRTLREMPESEREKIAMVPVSFTNALYGDEEKKRAARVKARFVNGAMKVSLLGDIMSDAIADGRVVSGVGGQFNFVEQAMALEDGRSIITLPATRRSGGELKSNIAWEIESTTVPRHLRDIVVTEYGIADLWGKSDAQVIAALIEVADSRFQDGLIRRAKDAGKLPRSYILPDRARQNLPGTVSAWLTPYRDLLPTFPLGTDFDEIERTLLPALARLQQEASSFSGYLRLAAAAFTGKPHPKEKEALERMGFSESPKNLSGIALRGALRLVATKA
;
A
#
# COMPACT_ATOMS: atom_id res chain seq x y z
N GLN A 1 -21.84 25.73 17.25
CA GLN A 1 -21.06 26.85 16.68
C GLN A 1 -19.87 26.23 15.97
N ALA A 2 -19.64 26.55 14.69
CA ALA A 2 -18.48 26.07 13.95
C ALA A 2 -17.34 27.11 14.02
N PHE A 3 -16.10 26.62 14.08
CA PHE A 3 -14.89 27.42 14.14
C PHE A 3 -14.02 27.06 12.93
N ALA A 4 -13.35 28.04 12.34
CA ALA A 4 -12.38 27.83 11.27
C ALA A 4 -11.01 28.39 11.66
N GLU A 5 -9.96 27.73 11.20
CA GLU A 5 -8.58 28.23 11.23
C GLU A 5 -8.04 28.13 9.79
N PRO A 6 -7.74 29.26 9.13
CA PRO A 6 -7.27 29.26 7.76
C PRO A 6 -5.80 28.83 7.70
N SER A 7 -5.45 28.06 6.67
CA SER A 7 -4.06 27.72 6.37
C SER A 7 -3.75 28.07 4.93
N ARG A 8 -2.72 28.90 4.72
CA ARG A 8 -2.21 29.27 3.39
C ARG A 8 -1.54 28.10 2.67
N ASP A 9 -1.12 27.09 3.44
CA ASP A 9 -0.50 25.87 2.94
C ASP A 9 -1.52 24.81 2.52
N MET A 10 -2.80 24.94 2.89
CA MET A 10 -3.83 23.99 2.44
C MET A 10 -4.19 24.26 0.97
N PRO A 11 -4.04 23.29 0.05
CA PRO A 11 -4.42 23.49 -1.34
C PRO A 11 -5.94 23.65 -1.48
N PHE A 12 -6.35 24.65 -2.27
CA PHE A 12 -7.75 24.81 -2.65
C PHE A 12 -8.15 23.78 -3.72
N LEU A 13 -9.15 22.97 -3.41
CA LEU A 13 -9.80 22.00 -4.31
C LEU A 13 -11.29 22.29 -4.41
N THR A 14 -11.91 21.88 -5.52
CA THR A 14 -13.34 22.06 -5.75
C THR A 14 -14.16 20.84 -5.34
N GLY A 15 -15.48 20.98 -5.34
CA GLY A 15 -16.43 19.90 -5.05
C GLY A 15 -17.25 20.14 -3.78
N PRO A 16 -18.38 19.44 -3.63
CA PRO A 16 -19.33 19.66 -2.54
C PRO A 16 -18.76 19.31 -1.15
N GLY A 17 -17.64 18.59 -1.08
CA GLY A 17 -16.94 18.30 0.18
C GLY A 17 -15.85 19.30 0.56
N ALA A 18 -15.47 20.24 -0.32
CA ALA A 18 -14.37 21.18 -0.07
C ALA A 18 -14.80 22.65 0.04
N VAL A 19 -15.99 23.02 -0.45
CA VAL A 19 -16.46 24.40 -0.45
C VAL A 19 -17.58 24.57 0.56
N VAL A 20 -17.34 25.39 1.58
CA VAL A 20 -18.30 25.69 2.65
C VAL A 20 -18.57 27.22 2.66
N PRO A 21 -19.84 27.66 2.68
CA PRO A 21 -20.20 29.06 2.87
C PRO A 21 -19.61 29.67 4.15
N LYS A 22 -19.17 30.93 4.06
CA LYS A 22 -18.51 31.63 5.18
C LYS A 22 -19.42 31.78 6.40
N ASP A 23 -20.73 31.91 6.17
CA ASP A 23 -21.76 32.09 7.20
C ASP A 23 -22.06 30.82 8.02
N GLU A 24 -21.52 29.66 7.62
CA GLU A 24 -21.54 28.46 8.47
C GLU A 24 -20.61 28.60 9.69
N PHE A 25 -19.58 29.45 9.60
CA PHE A 25 -18.61 29.64 10.67
C PHE A 25 -19.03 30.77 11.61
N HIS A 26 -19.11 30.44 12.90
CA HIS A 26 -19.35 31.43 13.96
C HIS A 26 -18.09 32.28 14.20
N THR A 27 -16.91 31.69 14.05
CA THR A 27 -15.63 32.36 14.34
C THR A 27 -14.53 31.83 13.43
N VAL A 28 -13.70 32.74 12.92
CA VAL A 28 -12.47 32.43 12.19
C VAL A 28 -11.29 32.88 13.05
N LEU A 29 -10.42 31.94 13.40
CA LEU A 29 -9.19 32.15 14.13
C LEU A 29 -8.06 32.28 13.11
N ASP A 30 -7.53 33.47 12.89
CA ASP A 30 -6.46 33.73 11.91
C ASP A 30 -5.17 34.10 12.66
N PRO A 31 -4.38 33.11 13.14
CA PRO A 31 -3.17 33.36 13.90
C PRO A 31 -2.05 33.94 13.00
N GLU A 32 -1.16 34.76 13.59
CA GLU A 32 0.01 35.31 12.86
C GLU A 32 0.96 34.20 12.36
N GLU A 33 1.14 33.16 13.17
CA GLU A 33 1.89 31.95 12.80
C GLU A 33 0.88 30.81 12.51
N PRO A 34 0.73 30.37 11.25
CA PRO A 34 -0.17 29.28 10.93
C PRO A 34 0.37 27.95 11.47
N PHE A 35 -0.53 27.05 11.85
CA PHE A 35 -0.14 25.70 12.20
C PHE A 35 0.50 24.98 11.01
N GLU A 36 1.52 24.17 11.29
CA GLU A 36 2.14 23.34 10.26
C GLU A 36 1.19 22.19 9.88
N LEU A 37 0.96 22.03 8.56
CA LEU A 37 0.21 20.88 8.07
C LEU A 37 0.95 19.59 8.39
N PHE A 38 0.20 18.58 8.86
CA PHE A 38 0.75 17.26 9.07
C PHE A 38 1.32 16.70 7.75
N SER A 39 2.58 16.27 7.77
CA SER A 39 3.22 15.61 6.64
C SER A 39 3.36 14.12 6.91
N ALA A 40 2.73 13.29 6.08
CA ALA A 40 2.92 11.86 6.14
C ALA A 40 4.36 11.47 5.76
N VAL A 41 4.88 10.39 6.34
CA VAL A 41 6.23 9.87 6.03
C VAL A 41 6.12 8.83 4.92
N LYS A 42 6.78 9.04 3.78
CA LYS A 42 6.83 8.04 2.71
C LYS A 42 7.54 6.77 3.16
N ARG A 43 6.93 5.62 2.84
CA ARG A 43 7.52 4.31 3.14
C ARG A 43 8.29 3.80 1.92
N PRO A 44 9.48 3.23 2.11
CA PRO A 44 10.24 2.64 1.01
C PRO A 44 9.48 1.45 0.40
N VAL A 45 9.49 1.35 -0.92
CA VAL A 45 8.95 0.24 -1.69
C VAL A 45 10.04 -0.82 -1.87
N ASN A 46 9.86 -1.96 -1.20
CA ASN A 46 10.75 -3.11 -1.33
C ASN A 46 10.33 -4.04 -2.49
N LEU A 47 11.13 -5.07 -2.77
CA LEU A 47 10.83 -6.01 -3.86
C LEU A 47 9.52 -6.78 -3.67
N THR A 48 9.14 -7.11 -2.43
CA THR A 48 7.84 -7.72 -2.11
C THR A 48 6.69 -6.81 -2.54
N ALA A 49 6.74 -5.52 -2.19
CA ALA A 49 5.71 -4.56 -2.60
C ALA A 49 5.70 -4.32 -4.11
N HIS A 50 6.87 -4.26 -4.76
CA HIS A 50 6.96 -4.20 -6.23
C HIS A 50 6.33 -5.42 -6.90
N ALA A 51 6.61 -6.64 -6.42
CA ALA A 51 5.99 -7.86 -6.93
C ALA A 51 4.46 -7.81 -6.81
N ILE A 52 3.94 -7.41 -5.64
CA ILE A 52 2.49 -7.22 -5.43
C ILE A 52 1.93 -6.20 -6.44
N GLY A 53 2.56 -5.03 -6.59
CA GLY A 53 2.13 -3.99 -7.52
C GLY A 53 2.11 -4.47 -8.97
N LEU A 54 3.14 -5.22 -9.39
CA LEU A 54 3.21 -5.85 -10.71
C LEU A 54 2.06 -6.84 -10.92
N HIS A 55 1.73 -7.66 -9.93
CA HIS A 55 0.59 -8.60 -10.01
C HIS A 55 -0.74 -7.86 -10.10
N VAL A 56 -0.97 -6.87 -9.23
CA VAL A 56 -2.19 -6.04 -9.27
C VAL A 56 -2.34 -5.32 -10.62
N SER A 57 -1.26 -4.83 -11.22
CA SER A 57 -1.32 -4.10 -12.51
C SER A 57 -1.91 -4.92 -13.66
N ARG A 58 -1.85 -6.26 -13.57
CA ARG A 58 -2.44 -7.19 -14.54
C ARG A 58 -3.96 -7.24 -14.45
N LEU A 59 -4.53 -6.86 -13.31
CA LEU A 59 -5.97 -6.91 -13.03
C LEU A 59 -6.67 -5.60 -13.37
N VAL A 60 -5.94 -4.50 -13.55
CA VAL A 60 -6.50 -3.18 -13.88
C VAL A 60 -6.76 -3.08 -15.37
N GLU A 61 -8.00 -2.87 -15.79
CA GLU A 61 -8.34 -2.78 -17.21
C GLU A 61 -8.39 -1.31 -17.67
N ASP A 62 -8.02 -1.05 -18.94
CA ASP A 62 -8.21 0.28 -19.52
C ASP A 62 -9.70 0.64 -19.65
N GLY A 63 -10.02 1.93 -19.46
CA GLY A 63 -11.41 2.41 -19.37
C GLY A 63 -12.10 2.14 -18.03
N GLY A 64 -11.40 1.50 -17.08
CA GLY A 64 -11.96 1.14 -15.79
C GLY A 64 -11.93 2.24 -14.72
N THR A 65 -12.17 1.82 -13.49
CA THR A 65 -12.18 2.66 -12.29
C THR A 65 -11.20 2.13 -11.27
N LEU A 66 -10.46 3.02 -10.60
CA LEU A 66 -9.41 2.65 -9.67
C LEU A 66 -9.62 3.30 -8.29
N GLN A 67 -9.53 2.47 -7.25
CA GLN A 67 -9.25 2.90 -5.89
C GLN A 67 -7.96 2.24 -5.42
N ILE A 68 -7.05 3.03 -4.86
CA ILE A 68 -5.84 2.56 -4.20
C ILE A 68 -5.66 3.31 -2.87
N GLY A 69 -5.13 2.61 -1.88
CA GLY A 69 -4.82 3.19 -0.57
C GLY A 69 -3.41 3.79 -0.46
N ILE A 70 -3.03 4.14 0.77
CA ILE A 70 -1.73 4.72 1.11
C ILE A 70 -0.58 3.70 1.19
N GLY A 71 0.64 4.23 1.20
CA GLY A 71 1.84 3.49 1.58
C GLY A 71 2.44 2.66 0.46
N ALA A 72 3.42 1.82 0.82
CA ALA A 72 4.30 1.17 -0.16
C ALA A 72 3.58 0.29 -1.19
N ILE A 73 2.45 -0.33 -0.84
CA ILE A 73 1.66 -1.12 -1.80
C ILE A 73 0.88 -0.20 -2.75
N GLY A 74 0.24 0.86 -2.26
CA GLY A 74 -0.45 1.83 -3.13
C GLY A 74 0.53 2.47 -4.13
N ASP A 75 1.70 2.87 -3.64
CA ASP A 75 2.79 3.42 -4.46
C ASP A 75 3.31 2.40 -5.49
N SER A 76 3.44 1.12 -5.12
CA SER A 76 3.90 0.09 -6.05
C SER A 76 2.86 -0.24 -7.12
N VAL A 77 1.57 -0.23 -6.79
CA VAL A 77 0.49 -0.38 -7.76
C VAL A 77 0.50 0.77 -8.75
N ALA A 78 0.54 2.02 -8.27
CA ALA A 78 0.62 3.19 -9.14
C ALA A 78 1.87 3.14 -10.04
N HIS A 79 3.03 2.80 -9.49
CA HIS A 79 4.26 2.66 -10.26
C HIS A 79 4.18 1.57 -11.34
N ALA A 80 3.63 0.41 -11.01
CA ALA A 80 3.44 -0.66 -11.99
C ALA A 80 2.50 -0.22 -13.14
N LEU A 81 1.43 0.53 -12.84
CA LEU A 81 0.54 1.09 -13.86
C LEU A 81 1.27 2.13 -14.74
N LEU A 82 2.17 2.94 -14.18
CA LEU A 82 3.02 3.87 -14.95
C LEU A 82 4.00 3.12 -15.86
N LEU A 83 4.67 2.07 -15.36
CA LEU A 83 5.53 1.22 -16.19
C LEU A 83 4.76 0.61 -17.35
N ARG A 84 3.52 0.17 -17.09
CA ARG A 84 2.63 -0.36 -18.12
C ARG A 84 2.24 0.73 -19.13
N HIS A 85 1.82 1.89 -18.66
CA HIS A 85 1.48 3.03 -19.52
C HIS A 85 2.66 3.46 -20.40
N HIS A 86 3.88 3.38 -19.89
CA HIS A 86 5.10 3.74 -20.63
C HIS A 86 5.69 2.60 -21.46
N GLY A 87 5.04 1.43 -21.52
CA GLY A 87 5.53 0.28 -22.28
C GLY A 87 6.79 -0.37 -21.71
N LYS A 88 7.13 -0.10 -20.44
CA LYS A 88 8.33 -0.59 -19.75
C LYS A 88 8.09 -1.84 -18.89
N ILE A 89 6.85 -2.32 -18.80
CA ILE A 89 6.49 -3.45 -17.93
C ILE A 89 6.67 -4.84 -18.57
N GLY A 90 6.73 -4.91 -19.91
CA GLY A 90 6.60 -6.17 -20.65
C GLY A 90 7.59 -7.25 -20.24
N ALA A 91 8.89 -6.96 -20.28
CA ALA A 91 9.95 -7.90 -19.90
C ALA A 91 9.81 -8.36 -18.44
N ILE A 92 9.50 -7.43 -17.53
CA ILE A 92 9.27 -7.73 -16.11
C ILE A 92 8.12 -8.72 -15.95
N GLN A 93 7.03 -8.56 -16.70
CA GLN A 93 5.88 -9.46 -16.61
C GLN A 93 6.14 -10.83 -17.23
N THR A 94 6.83 -10.88 -18.36
CA THR A 94 7.20 -12.12 -19.07
C THR A 94 8.13 -12.98 -18.22
N ASP A 95 9.09 -12.37 -17.54
CA ASP A 95 10.07 -13.07 -16.70
C ASP A 95 9.51 -13.49 -15.32
N CYS A 96 8.22 -13.23 -15.06
CA CYS A 96 7.58 -13.61 -13.80
C CYS A 96 7.64 -15.13 -13.60
N PRO A 97 8.34 -15.63 -12.55
CA PRO A 97 8.46 -17.06 -12.30
C PRO A 97 7.19 -17.66 -11.69
N PHE A 98 6.27 -16.80 -11.26
CA PHE A 98 5.05 -17.21 -10.59
C PHE A 98 3.92 -17.47 -11.57
N PRO A 99 3.05 -18.43 -11.25
CA PRO A 99 1.96 -18.82 -12.10
C PRO A 99 0.78 -17.86 -11.95
N VAL A 100 0.89 -16.73 -12.64
CA VAL A 100 -0.15 -15.70 -12.70
C VAL A 100 -0.94 -15.81 -14.00
N PRO A 101 -2.27 -15.56 -13.98
CA PRO A 101 -3.06 -15.49 -15.20
C PRO A 101 -2.47 -14.49 -16.20
N GLN A 102 -2.66 -14.73 -17.50
CA GLN A 102 -2.49 -13.67 -18.47
C GLN A 102 -3.46 -12.54 -18.12
N GLY A 103 -2.93 -11.33 -17.97
CA GLY A 103 -3.71 -10.14 -17.66
C GLY A 103 -3.30 -8.98 -18.55
N HIS A 104 -3.68 -7.77 -18.15
CA HIS A 104 -3.45 -6.59 -18.97
C HIS A 104 -1.98 -6.11 -18.92
N ALA A 105 -1.42 -5.84 -20.09
CA ALA A 105 -0.06 -5.29 -20.27
C ALA A 105 -0.02 -4.05 -21.19
N GLY A 106 -1.12 -3.72 -21.87
CA GLY A 106 -1.21 -2.59 -22.81
C GLY A 106 -1.33 -1.23 -22.12
N ARG A 107 -1.11 -0.14 -22.86
CA ARG A 107 -1.23 1.24 -22.34
C ARG A 107 -2.67 1.56 -21.92
N PHE A 108 -2.83 2.71 -21.25
CA PHE A 108 -4.14 3.25 -20.89
C PHE A 108 -4.56 4.30 -21.93
N GLU A 109 -5.22 3.84 -22.99
CA GLU A 109 -5.65 4.70 -24.10
C GLU A 109 -6.91 5.48 -23.74
N THR A 110 -7.91 4.80 -23.20
CA THR A 110 -9.13 5.41 -22.65
C THR A 110 -8.82 6.12 -21.33
N GLY A 111 -7.97 5.51 -20.51
CA GLY A 111 -7.65 6.00 -19.17
C GLY A 111 -8.60 5.44 -18.10
N LEU A 112 -8.19 5.66 -16.86
CA LEU A 112 -8.92 5.27 -15.67
C LEU A 112 -9.71 6.46 -15.11
N HIS A 113 -10.79 6.15 -14.39
CA HIS A 113 -11.48 7.07 -13.50
C HIS A 113 -11.06 6.79 -12.05
N GLY A 114 -10.77 7.83 -11.26
CA GLY A 114 -10.41 7.70 -9.86
C GLY A 114 -11.61 7.89 -8.94
N VAL A 115 -11.89 6.91 -8.08
CA VAL A 115 -12.83 7.09 -6.96
C VAL A 115 -12.16 6.51 -5.72
N THR A 116 -11.85 7.35 -4.74
CA THR A 116 -11.07 6.92 -3.58
C THR A 116 -11.57 7.59 -2.31
N GLU A 117 -11.51 6.89 -1.18
CA GLU A 117 -11.72 7.53 0.13
C GLU A 117 -10.66 8.61 0.36
N MET A 118 -9.41 8.29 0.06
CA MET A 118 -8.27 9.16 0.29
C MET A 118 -7.52 9.42 -1.02
N LEU A 119 -7.31 10.69 -1.37
CA LEU A 119 -6.42 11.05 -2.48
C LEU A 119 -4.97 10.88 -2.03
N VAL A 120 -4.23 10.03 -2.74
CA VAL A 120 -2.86 9.64 -2.42
C VAL A 120 -1.90 10.02 -3.54
N GLY A 121 -0.61 10.17 -3.23
CA GLY A 121 0.41 10.54 -4.22
C GLY A 121 0.45 9.61 -5.44
N GLY A 122 0.20 8.31 -5.25
CA GLY A 122 0.03 7.35 -6.35
C GLY A 122 -1.04 7.75 -7.35
N LEU A 123 -2.24 8.07 -6.88
CA LEU A 123 -3.35 8.43 -7.77
C LEU A 123 -3.12 9.79 -8.44
N LEU A 124 -2.55 10.75 -7.70
CA LEU A 124 -2.17 12.05 -8.24
C LEU A 124 -1.13 11.93 -9.35
N LYS A 125 -0.12 11.07 -9.17
CA LYS A 125 0.91 10.85 -10.19
C LYS A 125 0.33 10.16 -11.43
N LEU A 126 -0.57 9.19 -11.26
CA LEU A 126 -1.28 8.57 -12.38
C LEU A 126 -2.12 9.57 -13.17
N PHE A 127 -2.71 10.56 -12.51
CA PHE A 127 -3.43 11.65 -13.14
C PHE A 127 -2.51 12.57 -13.96
N GLN A 128 -1.40 13.01 -13.36
CA GLN A 128 -0.40 13.84 -14.03
C GLN A 128 0.22 13.19 -15.28
N GLU A 129 0.35 11.85 -15.27
CA GLU A 129 0.93 11.08 -16.37
C GLU A 129 -0.12 10.57 -17.38
N GLY A 130 -1.38 11.02 -17.26
CA GLY A 130 -2.45 10.69 -18.22
C GLY A 130 -2.95 9.23 -18.15
N VAL A 131 -2.65 8.51 -17.06
CA VAL A 131 -3.24 7.20 -16.79
C VAL A 131 -4.66 7.36 -16.23
N VAL A 132 -4.84 8.25 -15.25
CA VAL A 132 -6.16 8.67 -14.77
C VAL A 132 -6.55 9.91 -15.55
N LYS A 133 -7.50 9.75 -16.47
CA LYS A 133 -7.96 10.83 -17.37
C LYS A 133 -9.40 10.65 -17.82
N ARG A 134 -10.05 9.53 -17.47
CA ARG A 134 -11.45 9.29 -17.81
C ARG A 134 -12.32 10.12 -16.89
N GLU A 135 -12.97 11.12 -17.47
CA GLU A 135 -13.81 12.05 -16.72
C GLU A 135 -15.26 11.55 -16.61
N PHE A 136 -15.88 11.85 -15.48
CA PHE A 136 -17.31 11.72 -15.25
C PHE A 136 -17.81 13.01 -14.64
N GLU A 137 -18.80 13.66 -15.27
CA GLU A 137 -19.26 15.02 -14.91
C GLU A 137 -18.10 16.03 -14.81
N GLY A 138 -17.14 15.95 -15.74
CA GLY A 138 -15.97 16.83 -15.81
C GLY A 138 -14.87 16.55 -14.77
N ARG A 139 -14.99 15.46 -14.01
CA ARG A 139 -14.01 15.08 -12.97
C ARG A 139 -13.34 13.76 -13.31
N ALA A 140 -12.02 13.76 -13.34
CA ALA A 140 -11.21 12.55 -13.47
C ALA A 140 -11.08 11.79 -12.14
N ILE A 141 -11.13 12.51 -11.01
CA ILE A 141 -10.99 11.95 -9.66
C ILE A 141 -12.09 12.48 -8.73
N TYR A 142 -12.75 11.57 -8.02
CA TYR A 142 -13.52 11.85 -6.81
C TYR A 142 -12.79 11.33 -5.57
N ALA A 143 -12.55 12.21 -4.59
CA ALA A 143 -11.85 11.88 -3.36
C ALA A 143 -12.58 12.37 -2.10
N GLY A 144 -12.52 11.60 -1.01
CA GLY A 144 -13.14 11.95 0.28
C GLY A 144 -12.32 12.95 1.09
N PHE A 145 -11.02 12.68 1.26
CA PHE A 145 -10.05 13.55 1.94
C PHE A 145 -8.62 13.28 1.45
N PHE A 146 -7.62 13.98 1.99
CA PHE A 146 -6.19 13.66 1.80
C PHE A 146 -5.36 14.07 3.02
N VAL A 147 -4.31 13.28 3.27
CA VAL A 147 -3.27 13.50 4.29
C VAL A 147 -1.98 12.91 3.74
N GLU A 148 -1.04 13.75 3.31
CA GLU A 148 0.10 13.29 2.49
C GLU A 148 1.37 14.08 2.81
N THR A 149 2.42 13.97 1.99
CA THR A 149 3.68 14.69 2.17
C THR A 149 3.55 16.19 1.87
N ARG A 150 4.50 17.00 2.38
CA ARG A 150 4.63 18.42 2.02
C ARG A 150 4.67 18.65 0.50
N ASP A 151 5.38 17.77 -0.21
CA ASP A 151 5.48 17.80 -1.67
C ASP A 151 4.14 17.58 -2.38
N PHE A 152 3.28 16.72 -1.83
CA PHE A 152 1.93 16.51 -2.36
C PHE A 152 1.07 17.77 -2.22
N TYR A 153 1.08 18.41 -1.04
CA TYR A 153 0.35 19.66 -0.83
C TYR A 153 0.83 20.76 -1.79
N ARG A 154 2.16 20.91 -1.94
CA ARG A 154 2.76 21.86 -2.89
C ARG A 154 2.35 21.56 -4.33
N THR A 155 2.38 20.28 -4.73
CA THR A 155 1.98 19.84 -6.07
C THR A 155 0.55 20.25 -6.39
N LEU A 156 -0.39 20.09 -5.45
CA LEU A 156 -1.77 20.52 -5.65
C LEU A 156 -1.93 22.05 -5.72
N ARG A 157 -1.18 22.80 -4.92
CA ARG A 157 -1.19 24.28 -4.95
C ARG A 157 -0.68 24.83 -6.29
N GLU A 158 0.38 24.24 -6.80
CA GLU A 158 1.04 24.66 -8.05
C GLU A 158 0.35 24.10 -9.31
N MET A 159 -0.56 23.14 -9.16
CA MET A 159 -1.31 22.56 -10.27
C MET A 159 -2.16 23.63 -10.98
N PRO A 160 -2.11 23.72 -12.33
CA PRO A 160 -2.99 24.60 -13.10
C PRO A 160 -4.45 24.37 -12.74
N GLU A 161 -5.21 25.45 -12.61
CA GLU A 161 -6.61 25.41 -12.19
C GLU A 161 -7.43 24.43 -13.06
N SER A 162 -7.26 24.47 -14.38
CA SER A 162 -7.95 23.58 -15.33
C SER A 162 -7.72 22.08 -15.09
N GLU A 163 -6.55 21.70 -14.55
CA GLU A 163 -6.25 20.31 -14.19
C GLU A 163 -6.74 20.01 -12.77
N ARG A 164 -6.56 20.95 -11.86
CA ARG A 164 -6.96 20.81 -10.46
C ARG A 164 -8.48 20.67 -10.31
N GLU A 165 -9.25 21.37 -11.14
CA GLU A 165 -10.70 21.24 -11.19
C GLU A 165 -11.14 19.82 -11.59
N LYS A 166 -10.34 19.04 -12.31
CA LYS A 166 -10.71 17.64 -12.60
C LYS A 166 -10.65 16.73 -11.37
N ILE A 167 -10.17 17.24 -10.24
CA ILE A 167 -10.16 16.58 -8.93
C ILE A 167 -11.25 17.19 -8.05
N ALA A 168 -12.27 16.41 -7.73
CA ALA A 168 -13.37 16.82 -6.87
C ALA A 168 -13.27 16.18 -5.48
N MET A 169 -13.27 17.03 -4.45
CA MET A 169 -13.47 16.62 -3.07
C MET A 169 -14.96 16.47 -2.79
N VAL A 170 -15.36 15.30 -2.31
CA VAL A 170 -16.75 14.92 -2.06
C VAL A 170 -16.87 14.30 -0.66
N PRO A 171 -18.07 14.28 -0.05
CA PRO A 171 -18.26 13.57 1.20
C PRO A 171 -17.84 12.10 1.10
N VAL A 172 -17.28 11.53 2.17
CA VAL A 172 -16.90 10.10 2.22
C VAL A 172 -18.09 9.18 1.93
N SER A 173 -19.31 9.58 2.30
CA SER A 173 -20.54 8.87 1.95
C SER A 173 -20.77 8.74 0.42
N PHE A 174 -20.20 9.65 -0.38
CA PHE A 174 -20.23 9.54 -1.84
C PHE A 174 -19.24 8.48 -2.34
N THR A 175 -17.98 8.51 -1.89
CA THR A 175 -16.92 7.60 -2.35
C THR A 175 -17.13 6.17 -1.85
N ASN A 176 -17.62 6.02 -0.62
CA ASN A 176 -17.69 4.74 0.08
C ASN A 176 -19.05 4.04 -0.04
N ALA A 177 -19.99 4.59 -0.80
CA ALA A 177 -21.27 3.93 -1.02
C ALA A 177 -21.78 4.18 -2.44
N LEU A 178 -22.57 3.24 -2.94
CA LEU A 178 -23.38 3.44 -4.13
C LEU A 178 -24.69 4.17 -3.80
N TYR A 179 -25.20 4.06 -2.57
CA TYR A 179 -26.45 4.71 -2.15
C TYR A 179 -26.48 6.22 -2.42
N GLY A 180 -27.68 6.74 -2.68
CA GLY A 180 -27.93 8.19 -2.84
C GLY A 180 -27.57 8.79 -4.20
N ASP A 181 -27.14 7.99 -5.20
CA ASP A 181 -27.13 8.30 -6.64
C ASP A 181 -26.63 7.06 -7.42
N GLU A 182 -27.31 5.92 -7.23
CA GLU A 182 -26.76 4.63 -7.64
C GLU A 182 -26.51 4.54 -9.15
N GLU A 183 -27.44 5.03 -9.96
CA GLU A 183 -27.34 4.95 -11.42
C GLU A 183 -26.08 5.66 -11.93
N LYS A 184 -25.86 6.92 -11.51
CA LYS A 184 -24.67 7.67 -11.91
C LYS A 184 -23.39 7.06 -11.36
N LYS A 185 -23.39 6.65 -10.08
CA LYS A 185 -22.20 6.04 -9.47
C LYS A 185 -21.84 4.72 -10.14
N ARG A 186 -22.81 3.92 -10.58
CA ARG A 186 -22.58 2.69 -11.34
C ARG A 186 -22.03 2.99 -12.74
N ALA A 187 -22.60 3.98 -13.44
CA ALA A 187 -22.08 4.43 -14.73
C ALA A 187 -20.64 4.98 -14.63
N ALA A 188 -20.31 5.64 -13.51
CA ALA A 188 -18.97 6.13 -13.23
C ALA A 188 -17.99 5.02 -12.84
N ARG A 189 -18.45 3.93 -12.20
CA ARG A 189 -17.63 2.88 -11.59
C ARG A 189 -17.62 1.57 -12.39
N VAL A 190 -17.32 1.66 -13.68
CA VAL A 190 -17.15 0.48 -14.55
C VAL A 190 -15.76 -0.13 -14.42
N LYS A 191 -15.67 -1.45 -14.64
CA LYS A 191 -14.48 -2.30 -14.55
C LYS A 191 -13.67 -2.02 -13.29
N ALA A 192 -14.37 -1.77 -12.18
CA ALA A 192 -13.77 -1.19 -11.00
C ALA A 192 -12.78 -2.15 -10.34
N ARG A 193 -11.61 -1.64 -9.95
CA ARG A 193 -10.62 -2.34 -9.14
C ARG A 193 -10.38 -1.56 -7.86
N PHE A 194 -10.83 -2.14 -6.76
CA PHE A 194 -10.64 -1.54 -5.44
C PHE A 194 -9.55 -2.29 -4.68
N VAL A 195 -8.40 -1.64 -4.50
CA VAL A 195 -7.18 -2.27 -3.98
C VAL A 195 -6.95 -1.86 -2.53
N ASN A 196 -7.00 -2.85 -1.64
CA ASN A 196 -6.86 -2.63 -0.21
C ASN A 196 -5.79 -3.57 0.38
N GLY A 197 -5.14 -3.12 1.45
CA GLY A 197 -4.16 -3.91 2.20
C GLY A 197 -4.81 -4.72 3.33
N ALA A 198 -4.26 -5.88 3.64
CA ALA A 198 -4.66 -6.67 4.81
C ALA A 198 -3.46 -7.10 5.66
N MET A 199 -3.72 -7.42 6.93
CA MET A 199 -2.72 -7.98 7.85
C MET A 199 -2.60 -9.50 7.69
N LYS A 200 -3.74 -10.20 7.60
CA LYS A 200 -3.81 -11.66 7.44
C LYS A 200 -5.05 -12.08 6.64
N VAL A 201 -4.97 -13.26 6.04
CA VAL A 201 -6.10 -13.95 5.38
C VAL A 201 -6.20 -15.39 5.91
N SER A 202 -7.41 -15.83 6.25
CA SER A 202 -7.69 -17.22 6.63
C SER A 202 -7.74 -18.11 5.39
N LEU A 203 -7.48 -19.41 5.49
CA LEU A 203 -7.61 -20.33 4.35
C LEU A 203 -9.06 -20.50 3.88
N LEU A 204 -10.03 -20.04 4.68
CA LEU A 204 -11.43 -19.93 4.26
C LEU A 204 -11.74 -18.59 3.59
N GLY A 205 -10.81 -17.64 3.57
CA GLY A 205 -10.94 -16.35 2.89
C GLY A 205 -11.44 -15.19 3.75
N ASP A 206 -11.46 -15.34 5.08
CA ASP A 206 -11.70 -14.22 5.98
C ASP A 206 -10.47 -13.29 5.99
N ILE A 207 -10.68 -11.99 6.10
CA ILE A 207 -9.62 -10.98 6.02
C ILE A 207 -9.57 -10.19 7.32
N MET A 208 -8.36 -9.96 7.83
CA MET A 208 -8.04 -9.20 9.03
C MET A 208 -7.21 -7.98 8.66
N SER A 209 -7.65 -6.77 9.04
CA SER A 209 -7.03 -5.52 8.63
C SER A 209 -6.89 -4.46 9.74
N ASP A 210 -7.64 -4.55 10.83
CA ASP A 210 -7.81 -3.44 11.79
C ASP A 210 -7.37 -3.76 13.23
N ALA A 211 -7.71 -4.94 13.75
CA ALA A 211 -7.42 -5.32 15.15
C ALA A 211 -6.54 -6.56 15.24
N ILE A 212 -5.71 -6.65 16.29
CA ILE A 212 -4.90 -7.84 16.62
C ILE A 212 -5.56 -8.70 17.73
N ALA A 213 -4.95 -9.83 18.07
CA ALA A 213 -5.53 -10.88 18.90
C ALA A 213 -6.00 -10.46 20.30
N ASP A 214 -5.37 -9.44 20.90
CA ASP A 214 -5.73 -8.89 22.21
C ASP A 214 -6.84 -7.83 22.13
N GLY A 215 -7.47 -7.66 20.96
CA GLY A 215 -8.50 -6.65 20.71
C GLY A 215 -7.96 -5.25 20.46
N ARG A 216 -6.63 -5.05 20.51
CA ARG A 216 -6.04 -3.74 20.23
C ARG A 216 -6.20 -3.40 18.74
N VAL A 217 -6.79 -2.24 18.50
CA VAL A 217 -6.89 -1.63 17.17
C VAL A 217 -5.51 -1.12 16.74
N VAL A 218 -5.00 -1.65 15.63
CA VAL A 218 -3.76 -1.20 14.98
C VAL A 218 -4.05 -0.07 14.01
N SER A 219 -5.18 -0.15 13.31
CA SER A 219 -5.73 0.87 12.43
C SER A 219 -7.26 0.76 12.39
N GLY A 220 -7.96 1.81 11.97
CA GLY A 220 -9.41 1.69 11.70
C GLY A 220 -9.68 0.84 10.46
N VAL A 221 -10.88 0.27 10.36
CA VAL A 221 -11.38 -0.43 9.16
C VAL A 221 -11.36 0.50 7.93
N GLY A 222 -11.61 1.80 8.15
CA GLY A 222 -11.74 2.79 7.09
C GLY A 222 -12.80 2.37 6.05
N GLY A 223 -12.57 2.74 4.80
CA GLY A 223 -13.44 2.35 3.69
C GLY A 223 -13.25 0.94 3.14
N GLN A 224 -12.39 0.08 3.73
CA GLN A 224 -12.08 -1.23 3.13
C GLN A 224 -13.36 -2.06 2.91
N PHE A 225 -14.16 -2.24 3.96
CA PHE A 225 -15.41 -3.00 3.86
C PHE A 225 -16.37 -2.38 2.83
N ASN A 226 -16.44 -1.05 2.79
CA ASN A 226 -17.27 -0.32 1.85
C ASN A 226 -16.88 -0.61 0.39
N PHE A 227 -15.60 -0.57 0.05
CA PHE A 227 -15.17 -0.87 -1.32
C PHE A 227 -15.32 -2.35 -1.67
N VAL A 228 -15.19 -3.26 -0.70
CA VAL A 228 -15.52 -4.68 -0.91
C VAL A 228 -17.00 -4.83 -1.26
N GLU A 229 -17.89 -4.23 -0.47
CA GLU A 229 -19.34 -4.28 -0.72
C GLU A 229 -19.70 -3.72 -2.09
N GLN A 230 -19.10 -2.59 -2.48
CA GLN A 230 -19.29 -2.02 -3.81
C GLN A 230 -18.80 -2.93 -4.94
N ALA A 231 -17.67 -3.62 -4.77
CA ALA A 231 -17.22 -4.58 -5.78
C ALA A 231 -18.24 -5.70 -6.00
N MET A 232 -18.90 -6.16 -4.94
CA MET A 232 -19.94 -7.19 -5.03
C MET A 232 -21.22 -6.66 -5.69
N ALA A 233 -21.49 -5.37 -5.56
CA ALA A 233 -22.69 -4.73 -6.09
C ALA A 233 -22.54 -4.29 -7.56
N LEU A 234 -21.32 -4.02 -8.03
CA LEU A 234 -21.04 -3.62 -9.42
C LEU A 234 -20.96 -4.85 -10.33
N GLU A 235 -21.44 -4.73 -11.57
CA GLU A 235 -21.50 -5.84 -12.53
C GLU A 235 -20.11 -6.41 -12.88
N ASP A 236 -19.10 -5.53 -12.98
CA ASP A 236 -17.73 -5.85 -13.39
C ASP A 236 -16.67 -5.35 -12.38
N GLY A 237 -17.13 -5.02 -11.16
CA GLY A 237 -16.29 -4.60 -10.04
C GLY A 237 -15.56 -5.76 -9.39
N ARG A 238 -14.32 -5.54 -8.94
CA ARG A 238 -13.52 -6.54 -8.21
C ARG A 238 -12.82 -5.91 -7.01
N SER A 239 -12.84 -6.62 -5.90
CA SER A 239 -12.10 -6.29 -4.69
C SER A 239 -10.78 -7.05 -4.64
N ILE A 240 -9.68 -6.30 -4.51
CA ILE A 240 -8.32 -6.84 -4.49
C ILE A 240 -7.73 -6.60 -3.12
N ILE A 241 -7.51 -7.68 -2.39
CA ILE A 241 -6.84 -7.68 -1.09
C ILE A 241 -5.37 -8.02 -1.29
N THR A 242 -4.50 -7.15 -0.81
CA THR A 242 -3.05 -7.25 -0.95
C THR A 242 -2.40 -7.46 0.40
N LEU A 243 -1.42 -8.37 0.47
CA LEU A 243 -0.60 -8.57 1.66
C LEU A 243 0.70 -9.29 1.32
N PRO A 244 1.82 -8.97 1.98
CA PRO A 244 2.98 -9.86 1.98
C PRO A 244 2.58 -11.25 2.49
N ALA A 245 3.09 -12.32 1.89
CA ALA A 245 2.79 -13.69 2.31
C ALA A 245 3.29 -14.01 3.73
N THR A 246 4.32 -13.28 4.20
CA THR A 246 4.89 -13.45 5.54
C THR A 246 5.16 -12.12 6.25
N ARG A 247 5.28 -12.18 7.58
CA ARG A 247 5.76 -11.10 8.43
C ARG A 247 6.74 -11.60 9.48
N ARG A 248 7.54 -10.69 10.05
CA ARG A 248 8.31 -10.98 11.27
C ARG A 248 7.61 -10.37 12.48
N SER A 249 7.45 -11.16 13.54
CA SER A 249 6.84 -10.73 14.80
C SER A 249 7.55 -11.43 15.96
N GLY A 250 8.09 -10.67 16.91
CA GLY A 250 8.89 -11.22 18.02
C GLY A 250 10.18 -11.92 17.55
N GLY A 251 10.76 -11.51 16.43
CA GLY A 251 11.94 -12.14 15.83
C GLY A 251 11.63 -13.41 15.00
N GLU A 252 10.42 -13.96 15.10
CA GLU A 252 9.98 -15.14 14.36
C GLU A 252 9.34 -14.77 13.03
N LEU A 253 9.55 -15.61 12.02
CA LEU A 253 8.83 -15.53 10.76
C LEU A 253 7.47 -16.20 10.91
N LYS A 254 6.40 -15.51 10.51
CA LYS A 254 5.03 -16.01 10.54
C LYS A 254 4.38 -15.82 9.17
N SER A 255 3.51 -16.77 8.79
CA SER A 255 2.66 -16.63 7.62
C SER A 255 1.55 -15.60 7.86
N ASN A 256 1.22 -14.82 6.83
CA ASN A 256 0.03 -13.99 6.79
C ASN A 256 -1.16 -14.71 6.15
N ILE A 257 -0.91 -15.79 5.39
CA ILE A 257 -1.94 -16.76 5.01
C ILE A 257 -1.97 -17.85 6.08
N ALA A 258 -3.05 -17.90 6.84
CA ALA A 258 -3.17 -18.76 8.02
C ALA A 258 -4.42 -19.62 7.93
N TRP A 259 -4.49 -20.72 8.68
CA TRP A 259 -5.73 -21.49 8.77
C TRP A 259 -6.86 -20.66 9.39
N GLU A 260 -6.57 -19.95 10.48
CA GLU A 260 -7.49 -19.08 11.21
C GLU A 260 -6.83 -17.71 11.47
N ILE A 261 -7.67 -16.70 11.64
CA ILE A 261 -7.32 -15.33 11.98
C ILE A 261 -8.03 -14.93 13.28
N GLU A 262 -7.48 -13.92 13.94
CA GLU A 262 -7.83 -13.55 15.30
C GLU A 262 -9.00 -12.55 15.36
N SER A 263 -9.21 -11.79 14.29
CA SER A 263 -10.35 -10.90 14.09
C SER A 263 -10.75 -10.91 12.61
N THR A 264 -12.03 -10.66 12.32
CA THR A 264 -12.55 -10.61 10.95
C THR A 264 -13.03 -9.20 10.63
N THR A 265 -12.37 -8.57 9.67
CA THR A 265 -12.77 -7.27 9.10
C THR A 265 -13.71 -7.48 7.90
N VAL A 266 -13.34 -8.40 7.01
CA VAL A 266 -14.16 -8.79 5.86
C VAL A 266 -14.44 -10.29 5.95
N PRO A 267 -15.70 -10.71 6.08
CA PRO A 267 -16.06 -12.11 6.20
C PRO A 267 -15.83 -12.84 4.88
N ARG A 268 -15.48 -14.13 4.95
CA ARG A 268 -15.23 -14.99 3.78
C ARG A 268 -16.31 -15.00 2.70
N HIS A 269 -17.54 -14.62 3.03
CA HIS A 269 -18.65 -14.55 2.07
C HIS A 269 -18.45 -13.42 1.03
N LEU A 270 -17.59 -12.45 1.34
CA LEU A 270 -17.23 -11.32 0.47
C LEU A 270 -15.80 -11.46 -0.09
N ARG A 271 -15.21 -12.67 -0.02
CA ARG A 271 -13.88 -12.95 -0.57
C ARG A 271 -13.90 -12.81 -2.08
N ASP A 272 -12.90 -12.14 -2.63
CA ASP A 272 -12.75 -11.95 -4.07
C ASP A 272 -11.31 -12.26 -4.51
N ILE A 273 -10.43 -11.28 -4.64
CA ILE A 273 -9.04 -11.52 -5.05
C ILE A 273 -8.09 -11.31 -3.89
N VAL A 274 -7.15 -12.23 -3.70
CA VAL A 274 -6.00 -12.06 -2.78
C VAL A 274 -4.70 -12.08 -3.56
N VAL A 275 -3.83 -11.08 -3.34
CA VAL A 275 -2.54 -10.93 -4.01
C VAL A 275 -1.41 -10.87 -2.99
N THR A 276 -0.42 -11.74 -3.18
CA THR A 276 0.86 -11.69 -2.48
C THR A 276 1.99 -11.44 -3.48
N GLU A 277 3.23 -11.34 -3.02
CA GLU A 277 4.40 -11.27 -3.89
C GLU A 277 4.55 -12.50 -4.81
N TYR A 278 3.89 -13.62 -4.47
CA TYR A 278 3.96 -14.89 -5.18
C TYR A 278 2.83 -15.12 -6.19
N GLY A 279 1.87 -14.20 -6.31
CA GLY A 279 0.85 -14.26 -7.36
C GLY A 279 -0.53 -13.84 -6.92
N ILE A 280 -1.53 -14.34 -7.66
CA ILE A 280 -2.93 -13.91 -7.57
C ILE A 280 -3.81 -15.13 -7.29
N ALA A 281 -4.54 -15.10 -6.18
CA ALA A 281 -5.59 -16.05 -5.85
C ALA A 281 -6.96 -15.42 -6.10
N ASP A 282 -7.58 -15.76 -7.24
CA ASP A 282 -8.98 -15.44 -7.52
C ASP A 282 -9.88 -16.41 -6.75
N LEU A 283 -10.76 -15.94 -5.88
CA LEU A 283 -11.57 -16.75 -4.96
C LEU A 283 -13.07 -16.70 -5.26
N TRP A 284 -13.50 -15.81 -6.16
CA TRP A 284 -14.91 -15.58 -6.45
C TRP A 284 -15.59 -16.84 -7.00
N GLY A 285 -16.77 -17.17 -6.46
CA GLY A 285 -17.55 -18.34 -6.88
C GLY A 285 -16.91 -19.71 -6.60
N LYS A 286 -15.77 -19.76 -5.90
CA LYS A 286 -15.06 -21.03 -5.61
C LYS A 286 -15.57 -21.71 -4.34
N SER A 287 -15.56 -23.04 -4.35
CA SER A 287 -15.77 -23.86 -3.15
C SER A 287 -14.66 -23.66 -2.11
N ASP A 288 -14.91 -24.01 -0.84
CA ASP A 288 -13.90 -23.94 0.22
C ASP A 288 -12.60 -24.66 -0.17
N ALA A 289 -12.67 -25.86 -0.74
CA ALA A 289 -11.48 -26.61 -1.15
C ALA A 289 -10.66 -25.89 -2.24
N GLN A 290 -11.33 -25.27 -3.21
CA GLN A 290 -10.69 -24.50 -4.27
C GLN A 290 -10.08 -23.20 -3.75
N VAL A 291 -10.73 -22.54 -2.79
CA VAL A 291 -10.19 -21.33 -2.14
C VAL A 291 -8.96 -21.65 -1.31
N ILE A 292 -9.02 -22.73 -0.52
CA ILE A 292 -7.87 -23.19 0.25
C ILE A 292 -6.69 -23.50 -0.69
N ALA A 293 -6.94 -24.23 -1.78
CA ALA A 293 -5.91 -24.53 -2.78
C ALA A 293 -5.28 -23.25 -3.36
N ALA A 294 -6.11 -22.30 -3.81
CA ALA A 294 -5.66 -21.04 -4.39
C ALA A 294 -4.85 -20.18 -3.40
N LEU A 295 -5.27 -20.10 -2.14
CA LEU A 295 -4.54 -19.36 -1.10
C LEU A 295 -3.21 -20.03 -0.74
N ILE A 296 -3.14 -21.36 -0.71
CA ILE A 296 -1.88 -22.08 -0.50
C ILE A 296 -0.92 -21.85 -1.68
N GLU A 297 -1.43 -21.79 -2.91
CA GLU A 297 -0.61 -21.52 -4.11
C GLU A 297 0.08 -20.15 -4.09
N VAL A 298 -0.45 -19.16 -3.35
CA VAL A 298 0.17 -17.83 -3.17
C VAL A 298 0.76 -17.63 -1.77
N ALA A 299 0.80 -18.68 -0.95
CA ALA A 299 1.48 -18.68 0.34
C ALA A 299 2.99 -18.93 0.17
N ASP A 300 3.76 -18.52 1.17
CA ASP A 300 5.19 -18.78 1.23
C ASP A 300 5.48 -20.28 1.41
N SER A 301 6.38 -20.84 0.60
CA SER A 301 6.64 -22.28 0.54
C SER A 301 7.15 -22.86 1.85
N ARG A 302 7.70 -22.05 2.75
CA ARG A 302 8.09 -22.50 4.11
C ARG A 302 6.89 -22.87 4.99
N PHE A 303 5.67 -22.45 4.63
CA PHE A 303 4.45 -22.70 5.42
C PHE A 303 3.41 -23.57 4.68
N GLN A 304 3.55 -23.76 3.37
CA GLN A 304 2.57 -24.48 2.53
C GLN A 304 2.25 -25.89 3.05
N ASP A 305 3.24 -26.70 3.41
CA ASP A 305 2.99 -28.08 3.86
C ASP A 305 2.19 -28.14 5.17
N GLY A 306 2.45 -27.20 6.09
CA GLY A 306 1.68 -27.08 7.33
C GLY A 306 0.23 -26.69 7.08
N LEU A 307 0.00 -25.76 6.15
CA LEU A 307 -1.34 -25.32 5.73
C LEU A 307 -2.11 -26.47 5.05
N ILE A 308 -1.46 -27.20 4.14
CA ILE A 308 -2.05 -28.38 3.46
C ILE A 308 -2.46 -29.45 4.46
N ARG A 309 -1.56 -29.78 5.40
CA ARG A 309 -1.83 -30.79 6.44
C ARG A 309 -3.05 -30.39 7.26
N ARG A 310 -3.07 -29.17 7.79
CA ARG A 310 -4.18 -28.67 8.61
C ARG A 310 -5.51 -28.67 7.84
N ALA A 311 -5.50 -28.29 6.57
CA ALA A 311 -6.71 -28.30 5.74
C ALA A 311 -7.21 -29.72 5.41
N LYS A 312 -6.31 -30.68 5.18
CA LYS A 312 -6.66 -32.10 4.99
C LYS A 312 -7.22 -32.72 6.27
N ASP A 313 -6.63 -32.40 7.42
CA ASP A 313 -7.08 -32.92 8.73
C ASP A 313 -8.44 -32.38 9.12
N ALA A 314 -8.74 -31.12 8.76
CA ALA A 314 -10.06 -30.52 8.91
C ALA A 314 -11.10 -31.03 7.87
N GLY A 315 -10.72 -31.92 6.95
CA GLY A 315 -11.61 -32.43 5.89
C GLY A 315 -12.02 -31.39 4.85
N LYS A 316 -11.34 -30.23 4.81
CA LYS A 316 -11.65 -29.12 3.89
C LYS A 316 -10.84 -29.14 2.60
N LEU A 317 -9.79 -29.96 2.55
CA LEU A 317 -8.97 -30.20 1.37
C LEU A 317 -8.90 -31.70 1.08
N PRO A 318 -9.10 -32.17 -0.16
CA PRO A 318 -9.05 -33.59 -0.48
C PRO A 318 -7.72 -34.22 -0.08
N ARG A 319 -7.76 -35.46 0.43
CA ARG A 319 -6.52 -36.20 0.79
C ARG A 319 -5.58 -36.37 -0.40
N SER A 320 -6.15 -36.49 -1.61
CA SER A 320 -5.44 -36.57 -2.89
C SER A 320 -4.87 -35.24 -3.40
N TYR A 321 -5.19 -34.09 -2.78
CA TYR A 321 -4.67 -32.80 -3.23
C TYR A 321 -3.14 -32.77 -3.15
N ILE A 322 -2.53 -32.34 -4.26
CA ILE A 322 -1.09 -32.11 -4.39
C ILE A 322 -0.92 -30.66 -4.84
N LEU A 323 -0.10 -29.91 -4.12
CA LEU A 323 0.26 -28.55 -4.51
C LEU A 323 1.06 -28.59 -5.81
N PRO A 324 0.69 -27.81 -6.85
CA PRO A 324 1.43 -27.77 -8.11
C PRO A 324 2.90 -27.38 -7.92
N ASP A 325 3.81 -28.03 -8.65
CA ASP A 325 5.26 -27.76 -8.54
C ASP A 325 5.63 -26.30 -8.81
N ARG A 326 4.89 -25.63 -9.70
CA ARG A 326 5.02 -24.19 -9.99
C ARG A 326 4.84 -23.29 -8.76
N ALA A 327 4.12 -23.75 -7.72
CA ALA A 327 3.89 -23.00 -6.49
C ALA A 327 4.83 -23.40 -5.34
N ARG A 328 5.75 -24.36 -5.57
CA ARG A 328 6.70 -24.87 -4.55
C ARG A 328 7.94 -24.00 -4.36
N GLN A 329 8.09 -22.96 -5.19
CA GLN A 329 9.23 -22.03 -5.16
C GLN A 329 8.82 -20.61 -4.74
N ASN A 330 7.76 -20.50 -3.93
CA ASN A 330 7.30 -19.24 -3.36
C ASN A 330 8.21 -18.84 -2.19
N LEU A 331 9.41 -18.38 -2.54
CA LEU A 331 10.46 -18.00 -1.60
C LEU A 331 10.94 -16.57 -1.88
N PRO A 332 11.43 -15.84 -0.86
CA PRO A 332 11.97 -14.49 -1.06
C PRO A 332 13.11 -14.44 -2.09
N GLY A 333 13.91 -15.50 -2.18
CA GLY A 333 14.97 -15.64 -3.18
C GLY A 333 14.45 -15.64 -4.62
N THR A 334 13.29 -16.25 -4.86
CA THR A 334 12.64 -16.29 -6.18
C THR A 334 12.17 -14.90 -6.61
N VAL A 335 11.55 -14.13 -5.70
CA VAL A 335 11.18 -12.73 -5.95
C VAL A 335 12.41 -11.88 -6.22
N SER A 336 13.48 -12.07 -5.44
CA SER A 336 14.73 -11.36 -5.65
C SER A 336 15.36 -11.68 -7.01
N ALA A 337 15.43 -12.96 -7.40
CA ALA A 337 15.97 -13.39 -8.68
C ALA A 337 15.18 -12.82 -9.87
N TRP A 338 13.85 -12.76 -9.74
CA TRP A 338 12.98 -12.15 -10.75
C TRP A 338 13.20 -10.64 -10.90
N LEU A 339 13.26 -9.90 -9.79
CA LEU A 339 13.18 -8.42 -9.85
C LEU A 339 14.54 -7.71 -9.82
N THR A 340 15.62 -8.38 -9.40
CA THR A 340 16.96 -7.79 -9.37
C THR A 340 17.46 -7.33 -10.75
N PRO A 341 17.26 -8.08 -11.85
CA PRO A 341 17.62 -7.62 -13.19
C PRO A 341 16.93 -6.31 -13.62
N TYR A 342 15.80 -5.96 -12.98
CA TYR A 342 14.98 -4.80 -13.30
C TYR A 342 15.10 -3.68 -12.26
N ARG A 343 16.15 -3.68 -11.42
CA ARG A 343 16.24 -2.78 -10.27
C ARG A 343 16.17 -1.30 -10.64
N ASP A 344 16.70 -0.93 -11.80
CA ASP A 344 16.66 0.46 -12.32
C ASP A 344 15.23 0.94 -12.59
N LEU A 345 14.33 0.03 -12.95
CA LEU A 345 12.90 0.30 -13.16
C LEU A 345 12.10 0.19 -11.86
N LEU A 346 12.67 -0.35 -10.77
CA LEU A 346 11.98 -0.65 -9.52
C LEU A 346 12.68 0.05 -8.32
N PRO A 347 12.74 1.40 -8.32
CA PRO A 347 13.43 2.17 -7.28
C PRO A 347 12.73 2.05 -5.92
N THR A 348 13.42 2.45 -4.86
CA THR A 348 12.89 2.44 -3.49
C THR A 348 11.76 3.46 -3.28
N PHE A 349 11.78 4.58 -4.02
CA PHE A 349 10.75 5.63 -3.99
C PHE A 349 10.28 5.93 -5.41
N PRO A 350 9.43 5.07 -6.00
CA PRO A 350 9.05 5.18 -7.41
C PRO A 350 8.30 6.46 -7.76
N LEU A 351 7.64 7.07 -6.79
CA LEU A 351 6.88 8.30 -6.96
C LEU A 351 7.59 9.52 -6.34
N GLY A 352 8.92 9.45 -6.23
CA GLY A 352 9.72 10.45 -5.54
C GLY A 352 9.51 10.47 -4.03
N THR A 353 10.24 11.35 -3.35
CA THR A 353 10.14 11.57 -1.90
C THR A 353 10.64 12.96 -1.55
N ASP A 354 10.03 13.56 -0.54
CA ASP A 354 10.42 14.83 0.06
C ASP A 354 11.61 14.71 1.03
N PHE A 355 12.12 13.49 1.25
CA PHE A 355 13.30 13.28 2.08
C PHE A 355 14.50 14.00 1.51
N ASP A 356 15.12 14.81 2.35
CA ASP A 356 16.43 15.39 2.07
C ASP A 356 17.52 14.30 2.05
N GLU A 357 18.74 14.67 1.67
CA GLU A 357 19.85 13.72 1.53
C GLU A 357 20.21 13.03 2.88
N ILE A 358 19.97 13.70 4.00
CA ILE A 358 20.24 13.19 5.35
C ILE A 358 19.13 12.23 5.77
N GLU A 359 17.87 12.56 5.50
CA GLU A 359 16.71 11.72 5.79
C GLU A 359 16.76 10.42 4.98
N ARG A 360 17.18 10.49 3.70
CA ARG A 360 17.43 9.29 2.88
C ARG A 360 18.51 8.39 3.47
N THR A 361 19.54 8.99 4.07
CA THR A 361 20.61 8.27 4.78
C THR A 361 20.09 7.62 6.08
N LEU A 362 19.18 8.29 6.79
CA LEU A 362 18.61 7.81 8.06
C LEU A 362 17.68 6.61 7.88
N LEU A 363 16.94 6.53 6.77
CA LEU A 363 15.91 5.48 6.59
C LEU A 363 16.40 4.04 6.78
N PRO A 364 17.48 3.56 6.12
CA PRO A 364 17.96 2.19 6.32
C PRO A 364 18.46 1.96 7.76
N ALA A 365 19.05 2.98 8.38
CA ALA A 365 19.52 2.91 9.75
C ALA A 365 18.35 2.81 10.74
N LEU A 366 17.29 3.61 10.56
CA LEU A 366 16.08 3.54 11.37
C LEU A 366 15.35 2.20 11.22
N ALA A 367 15.25 1.66 9.99
CA ALA A 367 14.68 0.34 9.76
C ALA A 367 15.47 -0.77 10.47
N ARG A 368 16.80 -0.69 10.41
CA ARG A 368 17.70 -1.60 11.11
C ARG A 368 17.58 -1.48 12.63
N LEU A 369 17.56 -0.25 13.12
CA LEU A 369 17.37 0.07 14.54
C LEU A 369 16.05 -0.54 15.04
N GLN A 370 14.94 -0.33 14.34
CA GLN A 370 13.64 -0.91 14.69
C GLN A 370 13.67 -2.44 14.70
N GLN A 371 14.35 -3.06 13.72
CA GLN A 371 14.46 -4.51 13.63
C GLN A 371 15.30 -5.10 14.78
N GLU A 372 16.47 -4.54 15.04
CA GLU A 372 17.44 -5.10 16.00
C GLU A 372 17.14 -4.72 17.45
N ALA A 373 16.62 -3.51 17.70
CA ALA A 373 16.25 -3.05 19.04
C ALA A 373 15.06 -3.80 19.64
N SER A 374 14.40 -4.67 18.87
CA SER A 374 13.34 -5.57 19.36
C SER A 374 13.86 -6.71 20.25
N SER A 375 15.18 -6.88 20.39
CA SER A 375 15.81 -7.93 21.21
C SER A 375 17.05 -7.42 21.94
N PHE A 376 17.35 -8.00 23.11
CA PHE A 376 18.54 -7.62 23.88
C PHE A 376 19.85 -7.87 23.11
N SER A 377 19.95 -9.01 22.41
CA SER A 377 21.13 -9.35 21.61
C SER A 377 21.30 -8.45 20.38
N GLY A 378 20.19 -8.06 19.73
CA GLY A 378 20.21 -7.08 18.64
C GLY A 378 20.64 -5.70 19.13
N TYR A 379 20.14 -5.28 20.30
CA TYR A 379 20.57 -4.03 20.92
C TYR A 379 22.08 -4.01 21.24
N LEU A 380 22.63 -5.09 21.79
CA LEU A 380 24.08 -5.22 22.03
C LEU A 380 24.89 -5.13 20.73
N ARG A 381 24.38 -5.69 19.63
CA ARG A 381 25.03 -5.61 18.32
C ARG A 381 25.08 -4.16 17.80
N LEU A 382 23.98 -3.42 17.92
CA LEU A 382 23.93 -2.01 17.58
C LEU A 382 24.94 -1.21 18.43
N ALA A 383 24.93 -1.42 19.75
CA ALA A 383 25.86 -0.74 20.65
C ALA A 383 27.32 -1.06 20.30
N ALA A 384 27.66 -2.33 20.05
CA ALA A 384 29.01 -2.70 19.64
C ALA A 384 29.42 -2.00 18.33
N ALA A 385 28.55 -2.03 17.32
CA ALA A 385 28.81 -1.39 16.04
C ALA A 385 28.96 0.15 16.15
N ALA A 386 28.33 0.78 17.14
CA ALA A 386 28.49 2.21 17.39
C ALA A 386 29.93 2.61 17.76
N PHE A 387 30.69 1.68 18.33
CA PHE A 387 32.09 1.90 18.74
C PHE A 387 33.10 1.26 17.78
N THR A 388 32.76 0.11 17.18
CA THR A 388 33.70 -0.67 16.35
C THR A 388 33.48 -0.51 14.84
N GLY A 389 32.28 -0.09 14.42
CA GLY A 389 31.94 0.06 13.01
C GLY A 389 32.59 1.27 12.37
N LYS A 390 32.85 1.20 11.06
CA LYS A 390 33.30 2.34 10.26
C LYS A 390 32.22 3.43 10.27
N PRO A 391 32.55 4.69 10.60
CA PRO A 391 31.58 5.79 10.58
C PRO A 391 30.90 5.94 9.22
N HIS A 392 29.59 6.18 9.21
CA HIS A 392 28.91 6.57 7.97
C HIS A 392 29.38 7.99 7.56
N PRO A 393 29.61 8.29 6.26
CA PRO A 393 30.09 9.60 5.83
C PRO A 393 29.25 10.79 6.34
N LYS A 394 27.93 10.57 6.45
CA LYS A 394 26.94 11.54 6.96
C LYS A 394 26.47 11.27 8.40
N GLU A 395 27.25 10.53 9.20
CA GLU A 395 26.86 10.12 10.58
C GLU A 395 26.52 11.32 11.46
N LYS A 396 27.33 12.38 11.42
CA LYS A 396 27.14 13.59 12.23
C LYS A 396 25.82 14.29 11.89
N GLU A 397 25.64 14.61 10.61
CA GLU A 397 24.44 15.29 10.08
C GLU A 397 23.17 14.48 10.38
N ALA A 398 23.25 13.15 10.24
CA ALA A 398 22.14 12.23 10.54
C ALA A 398 21.79 12.21 12.05
N LEU A 399 22.78 12.21 12.94
CA LEU A 399 22.54 12.27 14.38
C LEU A 399 21.93 13.61 14.80
N GLU A 400 22.46 14.72 14.28
CA GLU A 400 21.96 16.07 14.55
C GLU A 400 20.51 16.24 14.09
N ARG A 401 20.17 15.74 12.88
CA ARG A 401 18.80 15.75 12.34
C ARG A 401 17.78 15.02 13.23
N MET A 402 18.24 13.99 13.96
CA MET A 402 17.46 13.21 14.92
C MET A 402 17.49 13.76 16.35
N GLY A 403 18.08 14.95 16.55
CA GLY A 403 18.17 15.61 17.86
C GLY A 403 19.25 15.06 18.78
N PHE A 404 20.25 14.35 18.25
CA PHE A 404 21.37 13.81 19.01
C PHE A 404 22.66 14.58 18.77
N SER A 405 23.56 14.59 19.76
CA SER A 405 24.91 15.09 19.57
C SER A 405 25.76 14.13 18.72
N GLU A 406 26.86 14.63 18.15
CA GLU A 406 27.82 13.84 17.36
C GLU A 406 28.40 12.63 18.12
N SER A 407 28.47 12.72 19.44
CA SER A 407 28.84 11.63 20.35
C SER A 407 27.73 11.41 21.37
N PRO A 408 26.64 10.72 20.96
CA PRO A 408 25.50 10.51 21.83
C PRO A 408 25.88 9.63 23.01
N LYS A 409 25.51 10.06 24.21
CA LYS A 409 25.73 9.30 25.45
C LYS A 409 24.50 8.51 25.89
N ASN A 410 23.34 8.85 25.35
CA ASN A 410 22.10 8.13 25.64
C ASN A 410 21.98 6.87 24.78
N LEU A 411 21.22 5.92 25.30
CA LEU A 411 21.02 4.60 24.71
C LEU A 411 20.50 4.70 23.25
N SER A 412 19.45 5.49 23.03
CA SER A 412 18.84 5.67 21.71
C SER A 412 19.80 6.20 20.65
N GLY A 413 20.63 7.20 20.99
CA GLY A 413 21.59 7.79 20.08
C GLY A 413 22.78 6.86 19.81
N ILE A 414 23.24 6.09 20.80
CA ILE A 414 24.26 5.04 20.59
C ILE A 414 23.72 3.96 19.64
N ALA A 415 22.49 3.52 19.84
CA ALA A 415 21.87 2.52 18.98
C ALA A 415 21.66 3.01 17.54
N LEU A 416 21.24 4.27 17.35
CA LEU A 416 21.13 4.90 16.03
C LEU A 416 22.50 5.02 15.33
N ARG A 417 23.53 5.46 16.06
CA ARG A 417 24.91 5.51 15.56
C ARG A 417 25.39 4.14 15.10
N GLY A 418 25.14 3.10 15.90
CA GLY A 418 25.44 1.72 15.54
C GLY A 418 24.73 1.28 14.27
N ALA A 419 23.45 1.61 14.14
CA ALA A 419 22.66 1.29 12.96
C ALA A 419 23.22 1.96 11.69
N LEU A 420 23.58 3.25 11.76
CA LEU A 420 24.21 3.99 10.64
C LEU A 420 25.51 3.32 10.18
N ARG A 421 26.36 2.88 11.11
CA ARG A 421 27.65 2.23 10.82
C ARG A 421 27.50 0.82 10.23
N LEU A 422 26.49 0.07 10.67
CA LEU A 422 26.16 -1.24 10.08
C LEU A 422 25.62 -1.13 8.65
N VAL A 423 24.91 -0.04 8.34
CA VAL A 423 24.46 0.24 6.97
C VAL A 423 25.66 0.62 6.10
N ALA A 424 26.59 1.44 6.61
CA ALA A 424 27.79 1.87 5.89
C ALA A 424 28.75 0.73 5.50
N THR A 425 28.71 -0.41 6.20
CA THR A 425 29.58 -1.57 5.94
C THR A 425 29.03 -2.53 4.88
N LYS A 426 27.79 -2.29 4.40
CA LYS A 426 27.15 -3.08 3.34
C LYS A 426 27.03 -2.36 2.00
N ALA A 427 27.34 -1.06 1.97
CA ALA A 427 27.55 -0.28 0.75
C ALA A 427 29.01 -0.39 0.34
#